data_AF-A0A920HUM0-F1
#
_entry.id   AF-A0A920HUM0-F1
#
_cell.length_a   1.000
_cell.length_b   1.000
_cell.length_c   1.000
_cell.angle_alpha   90.00
_cell.angle_beta   90.00
_cell.angle_gamma   90.00
#
_symmetry.space_group_name_H-M   'P 1'
#
loop_
_entity.id
_entity.type
_entity.pdbx_description
1 polymer ?
#
loop_
_entity_poly.entity_id
_entity_poly.type
_entity_poly.pdbx_seq_one_letter_code
_entity_poly.pdbx_strand_id
1 'polypeptide(L)'
;MYKSLLSLICFFCCSVLLHAQSNIEIANNLFINKKYSAAQNLYNQQIISGDYNESILYKHAKCSKELFNSDALFLYTKFLEEYPHSF
;
A
#
# COMPACT_ATOMS: atom_id res chain seq x y z
N MET A 1 5.18 9.69 42.65
CA MET A 1 5.97 9.94 41.40
C MET A 1 5.72 8.89 40.32
N TYR A 2 5.55 7.61 40.65
CA TYR A 2 5.22 6.52 39.70
C TYR A 2 3.83 6.64 39.03
N LYS A 3 2.82 7.21 39.71
CA LYS A 3 1.46 7.40 39.13
C LYS A 3 1.45 8.37 37.93
N SER A 4 2.30 9.39 37.95
CA SER A 4 2.43 10.36 36.85
C SER A 4 3.13 9.74 35.63
N LEU A 5 4.17 8.94 35.88
CA LEU A 5 4.90 8.21 34.83
C LEU A 5 4.01 7.15 34.14
N LEU A 6 3.19 6.42 34.93
CA LEU A 6 2.26 5.42 34.41
C LEU A 6 1.16 6.06 33.53
N SER A 7 0.69 7.25 33.90
CA SER A 7 -0.26 8.03 33.09
C SER A 7 0.34 8.44 31.74
N LEU A 8 1.60 8.88 31.74
CA LEU A 8 2.30 9.30 30.52
C LEU A 8 2.51 8.12 29.54
N ILE A 9 2.86 6.95 30.06
CA ILE A 9 3.03 5.71 29.27
C ILE A 9 1.69 5.27 28.68
N CYS A 10 0.60 5.29 29.46
CA CYS A 10 -0.74 4.99 28.95
C CYS A 10 -1.16 5.95 27.82
N PHE A 11 -0.91 7.25 27.97
CA PHE A 11 -1.26 8.23 26.93
C PHE A 11 -0.48 7.99 25.63
N PHE A 12 0.80 7.65 25.74
CA PHE A 12 1.65 7.34 24.58
C PHE A 12 1.28 6.01 23.91
N CYS A 13 0.88 4.98 24.67
CA CYS A 13 0.41 3.72 24.10
C CYS A 13 -0.94 3.88 23.39
N CYS A 14 -1.85 4.70 23.92
CA CYS A 14 -3.15 4.95 23.29
C CYS A 14 -3.05 5.70 21.96
N SER A 15 -2.10 6.63 21.80
CA SER A 15 -1.95 7.37 20.54
C SER A 15 -1.43 6.52 19.38
N VAL A 16 -0.60 5.51 19.66
CA VAL A 16 -0.10 4.53 18.67
C VAL A 16 -1.23 3.62 18.19
N LEU A 17 -2.15 3.22 19.08
CA LEU A 17 -3.30 2.37 18.72
C LEU A 17 -4.34 3.09 17.83
N LEU A 18 -4.38 4.43 17.88
CA LEU A 18 -5.36 5.23 17.14
C LEU A 18 -5.00 5.48 15.66
N HIS A 19 -3.81 5.05 15.20
CA HIS A 19 -3.33 5.29 13.82
C HIS A 19 -2.98 4.00 13.05
N ALA A 20 -3.62 2.88 13.37
CA ALA A 20 -3.45 1.65 12.58
C ALA A 20 -4.20 1.76 11.23
N GLN A 21 -3.76 2.65 10.34
CA GLN A 21 -4.20 2.69 8.96
C GLN A 21 -3.57 1.51 8.22
N SER A 22 -4.37 0.75 7.47
CA SER A 22 -3.81 -0.39 6.71
C SER A 22 -2.80 0.10 5.67
N ASN A 23 -1.72 -0.64 5.45
CA ASN A 23 -0.71 -0.30 4.43
C ASN A 23 -1.35 -0.08 3.05
N ILE A 24 -2.44 -0.79 2.75
CA ILE A 24 -3.21 -0.63 1.51
C ILE A 24 -3.98 0.68 1.45
N GLU A 25 -4.57 1.14 2.55
CA GLU A 25 -5.24 2.43 2.58
C GLU A 25 -4.25 3.58 2.39
N ILE A 26 -3.06 3.48 2.99
CA ILE A 26 -1.95 4.41 2.76
C ILE A 26 -1.53 4.36 1.28
N ALA A 27 -1.35 3.17 0.70
CA ALA A 27 -0.99 3.00 -0.72
C ALA A 27 -2.01 3.64 -1.67
N ASN A 28 -3.30 3.47 -1.37
CA ASN A 28 -4.40 4.07 -2.13
C ASN A 28 -4.37 5.60 -2.07
N ASN A 29 -4.14 6.16 -0.88
CA ASN A 29 -4.03 7.61 -0.70
C ASN A 29 -2.81 8.18 -1.46
N LEU A 30 -1.65 7.52 -1.35
CA LEU A 30 -0.45 7.88 -2.12
C LEU A 30 -0.69 7.82 -3.62
N PHE A 31 -1.38 6.78 -4.10
CA PHE A 31 -1.73 6.60 -5.50
C PHE A 31 -2.62 7.74 -6.02
N ILE A 32 -3.68 8.11 -5.29
CA ILE A 32 -4.57 9.22 -5.64
C ILE A 32 -3.79 10.54 -5.72
N ASN A 33 -2.84 10.72 -4.81
CA ASN A 33 -1.95 11.88 -4.77
C ASN A 33 -0.77 11.81 -5.76
N LYS A 34 -0.77 10.85 -6.71
CA LYS A 34 0.27 10.65 -7.73
C LYS A 34 1.68 10.42 -7.16
N LYS A 35 1.78 10.00 -5.90
CA LYS A 35 3.04 9.59 -5.25
C LYS A 35 3.36 8.14 -5.63
N TYR A 36 3.54 7.91 -6.93
CA TYR A 36 3.56 6.56 -7.51
C TYR A 36 4.68 5.68 -6.98
N SER A 37 5.88 6.20 -6.74
CA SER A 37 7.00 5.40 -6.21
C SER A 37 6.69 4.84 -4.81
N ALA A 38 6.16 5.67 -3.91
CA ALA A 38 5.79 5.24 -2.56
C ALA A 38 4.58 4.29 -2.57
N ALA A 39 3.57 4.58 -3.40
CA ALA A 39 2.42 3.70 -3.57
C ALA A 39 2.84 2.33 -4.14
N GLN A 40 3.71 2.30 -5.15
CA GLN A 40 4.21 1.08 -5.77
C GLN A 40 4.90 0.16 -4.75
N ASN A 41 5.75 0.73 -3.89
CA ASN A 41 6.44 -0.05 -2.86
C ASN A 41 5.45 -0.76 -1.92
N LEU A 42 4.42 -0.05 -1.45
CA LEU A 42 3.41 -0.64 -0.56
C LEU A 42 2.55 -1.71 -1.27
N TYR A 43 2.18 -1.49 -2.54
CA TYR A 43 1.49 -2.53 -3.32
C TYR A 43 2.38 -3.76 -3.52
N ASN A 44 3.67 -3.57 -3.81
CA ASN A 44 4.60 -4.68 -3.97
C ASN A 44 4.77 -5.49 -2.68
N GLN A 45 4.82 -4.83 -1.52
CA GLN A 45 4.85 -5.52 -0.22
C GLN A 45 3.60 -6.39 -0.01
N GLN A 46 2.41 -5.89 -0.37
CA GLN A 46 1.18 -6.68 -0.28
C GLN A 46 1.15 -7.83 -1.31
N ILE A 47 1.71 -7.64 -2.51
CA ILE A 47 1.82 -8.72 -3.50
C ILE A 47 2.74 -9.82 -2.97
N ILE A 48 3.87 -9.46 -2.35
CA ILE A 48 4.82 -10.41 -1.75
C ILE A 48 4.20 -11.17 -0.56
N SER A 49 3.30 -10.54 0.22
CA SER A 49 2.59 -11.23 1.31
C SER A 49 1.54 -12.25 0.82
N GLY A 50 1.19 -12.22 -0.47
CA GLY A 50 0.20 -13.10 -1.08
C GLY A 50 -1.25 -12.69 -0.84
N ASP A 51 -1.50 -11.60 -0.11
CA ASP A 51 -2.84 -11.09 0.21
C ASP A 51 -3.21 -9.91 -0.71
N TYR A 52 -3.29 -10.16 -2.01
CA TYR A 52 -3.59 -9.14 -3.01
C TYR A 52 -4.82 -9.49 -3.84
N ASN A 53 -5.37 -8.46 -4.48
CA ASN A 53 -6.50 -8.56 -5.38
C ASN A 53 -6.23 -7.81 -6.68
N GLU A 54 -7.19 -7.89 -7.60
CA GLU A 54 -7.23 -7.18 -8.88
C GLU A 54 -6.80 -5.71 -8.76
N SER A 55 -7.36 -4.97 -7.79
CA SER A 55 -7.10 -3.54 -7.59
C SER A 55 -5.64 -3.26 -7.27
N ILE A 56 -5.03 -4.10 -6.44
CA ILE A 56 -3.61 -3.96 -6.04
C ILE A 56 -2.70 -4.20 -7.24
N LEU A 57 -2.93 -5.27 -8.01
CA LEU A 57 -2.11 -5.58 -9.18
C LEU A 57 -2.24 -4.51 -10.28
N TYR A 58 -3.46 -4.07 -10.56
CA TYR A 58 -3.70 -2.98 -11.52
C TYR A 58 -2.97 -1.69 -11.09
N LYS A 59 -3.12 -1.29 -9.82
CA LYS A 59 -2.48 -0.05 -9.32
C LYS A 59 -0.98 -0.17 -9.26
N HIS A 60 -0.42 -1.36 -8.95
CA HIS A 60 1.01 -1.62 -9.03
C HIS A 60 1.55 -1.45 -10.46
N ALA A 61 0.90 -2.09 -11.44
CA ALA A 61 1.25 -1.95 -12.86
C ALA A 61 1.12 -0.50 -13.34
N LYS A 62 0.08 0.20 -12.92
CA LYS A 62 -0.14 1.61 -13.24
C LYS A 62 0.93 2.52 -12.63
N CYS A 63 1.33 2.29 -11.38
CA CYS A 63 2.46 3.02 -10.79
C CYS A 63 3.73 2.84 -11.62
N SER A 64 4.05 1.60 -12.02
CA SER A 64 5.22 1.32 -12.87
C SER A 64 5.17 2.12 -14.19
N LYS A 65 4.02 2.12 -14.86
CA LYS A 65 3.80 2.92 -16.08
C LYS A 65 4.03 4.42 -15.87
N GLU A 66 3.43 5.01 -14.83
CA GLU A 66 3.54 6.45 -14.56
C GLU A 66 4.95 6.88 -14.12
N LEU A 67 5.75 5.93 -13.62
CA LEU A 67 7.17 6.12 -13.29
C LEU A 67 8.09 5.87 -14.49
N PHE A 68 7.54 5.47 -15.65
CA PHE A 68 8.31 5.06 -16.83
C PHE A 68 9.26 3.88 -16.56
N ASN A 69 8.89 2.99 -15.65
CA ASN A 69 9.65 1.78 -15.39
C ASN A 69 9.50 0.80 -16.56
N SER A 70 10.57 0.07 -16.87
CA SER A 70 10.61 -0.87 -18.00
C SER A 70 9.74 -2.11 -17.81
N ASP A 71 9.35 -2.42 -16.56
CA ASP A 71 8.54 -3.59 -16.21
C ASP A 71 7.03 -3.38 -16.37
N ALA A 72 6.58 -2.17 -16.74
CA ALA A 72 5.16 -1.82 -16.80
C ALA A 72 4.35 -2.76 -17.72
N LEU A 73 4.90 -3.08 -18.90
CA LEU A 73 4.23 -3.99 -19.85
C LEU A 73 4.06 -5.39 -19.25
N PHE A 74 5.13 -5.92 -18.65
CA PHE A 74 5.10 -7.23 -18.01
C PHE A 74 4.07 -7.28 -16.87
N LEU A 75 4.02 -6.25 -16.03
CA LEU A 75 3.06 -6.17 -14.93
C LEU A 75 1.61 -6.11 -15.41
N TYR A 76 1.33 -5.37 -16.49
CA TYR A 76 -0.01 -5.34 -17.09
C TYR A 76 -0.39 -6.66 -17.74
N THR A 77 0.54 -7.33 -18.42
CA THR A 77 0.30 -8.68 -18.98
C THR A 77 -0.07 -9.64 -17.86
N LYS A 78 0.71 -9.68 -16.77
CA LYS A 78 0.41 -10.52 -15.60
C LYS A 78 -0.95 -10.19 -14.99
N PHE A 79 -1.28 -8.92 -14.87
CA PHE A 79 -2.61 -8.48 -14.41
C PHE A 79 -3.74 -9.04 -15.28
N LEU A 80 -3.62 -8.97 -16.61
CA LEU A 80 -4.63 -9.49 -17.54
C LEU A 80 -4.67 -11.02 -17.59
N GLU A 81 -3.55 -11.71 -17.35
CA GLU A 81 -3.52 -13.17 -17.23
C GLU A 81 -4.28 -13.64 -16.00
N GLU A 82 -4.13 -12.96 -14.86
CA GLU A 82 -4.84 -13.29 -13.62
C GLU A 82 -6.30 -12.84 -13.62
N TYR A 83 -6.60 -11.70 -14.28
CA TYR A 83 -7.92 -11.09 -14.33
C TYR A 83 -8.34 -10.78 -15.78
N PRO A 84 -8.63 -11.81 -16.60
CA PRO A 84 -8.83 -11.67 -18.05
C PRO A 84 -10.11 -10.94 -18.47
N HIS A 85 -11.00 -10.63 -17.53
CA HIS A 85 -12.28 -9.95 -17.78
C HIS A 85 -12.34 -8.54 -17.18
N SER A 86 -11.22 -8.04 -16.67
CA SER A 86 -11.09 -6.72 -16.09
C SER A 86 -10.86 -5.68 -17.19
N PHE A 87 -11.94 -5.25 -17.83
CA PHE A 87 -11.99 -4.23 -18.87
C PHE A 87 -12.69 -2.96 -18.38
#